data_AF-A0A382H9X0-F1
#
_entry.id   AF-A0A382H9X0-F1
#
_cell.length_a   1.000
_cell.length_b   1.000
_cell.length_c   1.000
_cell.angle_alpha   90.00
_cell.angle_beta   90.00
_cell.angle_gamma   90.00
#
_symmetry.space_group_name_H-M   'P 1'
#
loop_
_entity.id
_entity.type
_entity.pdbx_description
1 polymer ?
#
loop_
_entity_poly.entity_id
_entity_poly.type
_entity_poly.pdbx_seq_one_letter_code
_entity_poly.pdbx_strand_id
1 'polypeptide(L)' 'MYVEQIWTGNAYRNFNYLIACPETGETLAIDPLDYDKCLSKAKEKGWEITQIL' A
#
# COMPACT_ATOMS: atom_id res chain seq x y z
N MET A 1 12.37 -6.22 -3.02
CA MET A 1 11.07 -6.10 -2.32
C MET A 1 11.04 -4.74 -1.66
N TYR A 2 10.14 -3.85 -2.09
CA TYR A 2 9.92 -2.57 -1.42
C TYR A 2 8.76 -2.68 -0.45
N VAL A 3 8.87 -2.04 0.71
CA VAL A 3 7.81 -2.01 1.73
C VAL A 3 7.52 -0.57 2.07
N GLU A 4 6.25 -0.20 2.00
CA GLU A 4 5.77 1.12 2.37
C GLU A 4 4.73 0.98 3.48
N GLN A 5 4.97 1.63 4.61
CA GLN A 5 4.04 1.70 5.73
C GLN A 5 3.22 3.00 5.62
N ILE A 6 1.90 2.90 5.73
CA ILE A 6 0.99 4.03 5.56
C ILE A 6 0.19 4.22 6.85
N TRP A 7 0.39 5.35 7.52
CA TRP A 7 -0.41 5.73 8.69
C TRP A 7 -1.83 6.13 8.30
N THR A 8 -2.82 5.46 8.87
CA THR A 8 -4.24 5.74 8.57
C THR A 8 -4.75 6.99 9.27
N GLY A 9 -4.18 7.38 10.41
CA GLY A 9 -4.64 8.56 11.16
C GLY A 9 -6.05 8.42 11.76
N ASN A 10 -6.57 7.19 11.87
CA ASN A 10 -7.89 6.92 12.41
C ASN A 10 -7.83 6.53 13.91
N ALA A 11 -9.00 6.34 14.53
CA ALA A 11 -9.13 6.01 15.95
C ALA A 11 -8.57 4.62 16.33
N TYR A 12 -8.47 3.68 15.38
CA TYR A 12 -7.91 2.35 15.60
C TYR A 12 -6.39 2.38 15.74
N ARG A 13 -5.76 3.45 15.26
CA ARG A 13 -4.31 3.64 15.27
C ARG A 13 -3.58 2.54 14.51
N ASN A 14 -4.14 2.11 13.38
CA ASN A 14 -3.57 1.07 12.54
C ASN A 14 -2.75 1.66 11.37
N PHE A 15 -2.09 0.77 10.65
CA PHE A 15 -1.35 1.09 9.44
C PHE A 15 -1.82 0.16 8.33
N ASN A 16 -1.81 0.67 7.11
CA ASN A 16 -1.87 -0.16 5.91
C ASN A 16 -0.43 -0.39 5.44
N TYR A 17 -0.21 -1.43 4.62
CA TYR A 17 1.08 -1.66 3.99
C TYR A 17 0.95 -1.92 2.50
N LEU A 18 1.98 -1.50 1.76
CA LEU A 18 2.20 -1.92 0.38
C LEU A 18 3.51 -2.70 0.31
N ILE A 19 3.49 -3.88 -0.29
CA ILE A 19 4.67 -4.70 -0.59
C ILE A 19 4.78 -4.84 -2.10
N ALA A 20 5.82 -4.23 -2.68
CA ALA A 20 6.00 -4.17 -4.13
C ALA A 20 7.19 -5.01 -4.63
N CYS A 21 7.00 -5.66 -5.77
CA CYS A 21 8.06 -6.30 -6.54
C CYS A 21 8.95 -5.21 -7.19
N PRO A 22 10.28 -5.24 -6.98
CA PRO A 22 11.17 -4.20 -7.51
C PRO A 22 11.36 -4.27 -9.04
N GLU A 23 11.07 -5.41 -9.66
CA GLU A 23 11.23 -5.63 -11.10
C GLU A 23 9.97 -5.23 -11.89
N THR A 24 8.79 -5.57 -11.38
CA THR A 24 7.51 -5.39 -12.08
C THR A 24 6.67 -4.22 -11.57
N GLY A 25 6.86 -3.80 -10.32
CA GLY A 25 5.99 -2.82 -9.65
C GLY A 25 4.65 -3.38 -9.16
N GLU A 26 4.38 -4.67 -9.40
CA GLU A 26 3.21 -5.35 -8.84
C GLU A 26 3.25 -5.33 -7.32
N THR A 27 2.11 -5.04 -6.70
CA THR A 27 2.03 -4.69 -5.29
C THR A 27 0.87 -5.40 -4.59
N LEU A 28 1.16 -5.96 -3.43
CA LEU A 28 0.19 -6.44 -2.46
C LEU A 28 -0.15 -5.31 -1.49
N ALA A 29 -1.45 -5.00 -1.34
CA ALA A 29 -1.93 -4.13 -0.28
C ALA A 29 -2.40 -4.95 0.92
N ILE A 30 -1.91 -4.64 2.12
CA ILE A 30 -2.26 -5.32 3.36
C ILE A 30 -3.06 -4.37 4.25
N ASP A 31 -4.20 -4.85 4.75
CA ASP A 31 -5.18 -4.09 5.56
C ASP A 31 -5.47 -2.70 4.97
N PRO A 32 -5.93 -2.56 3.71
CA PRO A 32 -6.12 -1.26 3.06
C PRO A 32 -7.39 -0.54 3.56
N LEU A 33 -7.55 -0.36 4.87
CA LEU A 33 -8.71 0.29 5.48
C LEU A 33 -8.91 1.72 4.96
N ASP A 34 -7.81 2.45 4.78
CA ASP A 34 -7.74 3.76 4.12
C ASP A 34 -7.19 3.59 2.69
N TYR A 35 -8.00 2.98 1.81
CA TYR A 35 -7.57 2.56 0.48
C TYR A 35 -7.14 3.73 -0.42
N ASP A 36 -7.70 4.93 -0.23
CA ASP A 36 -7.35 6.11 -1.02
C ASP A 36 -5.88 6.50 -0.83
N LYS A 37 -5.37 6.38 0.40
CA LYS A 37 -3.94 6.59 0.66
C LYS A 37 -3.07 5.51 0.03
N CYS A 38 -3.51 4.25 0.05
CA CYS A 38 -2.81 3.15 -0.62
C CYS A 38 -2.71 3.39 -2.13
N LEU A 39 -3.83 3.73 -2.79
CA LEU A 39 -3.87 4.03 -4.22
C LEU A 39 -2.99 5.23 -4.57
N SER A 40 -3.06 6.30 -3.78
CA SER A 40 -2.25 7.51 -3.97
C SER A 40 -0.76 7.21 -3.86
N LYS A 41 -0.37 6.42 -2.86
CA LYS A 41 1.03 6.06 -2.63
C LYS A 41 1.57 5.11 -3.69
N ALA A 42 0.79 4.11 -4.09
CA ALA A 42 1.16 3.22 -5.20
C ALA A 42 1.37 4.02 -6.50
N LYS A 43 0.46 4.95 -6.82
CA LYS A 43 0.57 5.82 -7.99
C LYS A 43 1.82 6.72 -7.94
N GLU A 44 2.14 7.31 -6.79
CA GLU A 44 3.35 8.11 -6.59
C GLU A 44 4.63 7.30 -6.87
N LYS A 45 4.63 6.02 -6.51
CA LYS A 45 5.76 5.10 -6.68
C LYS A 45 5.80 4.41 -8.04
N GLY A 46 4.79 4.60 -8.89
CA GLY A 46 4.66 3.86 -10.16
C GLY A 46 4.38 2.38 -9.96
N TRP A 47 3.69 2.02 -8.88
CA TRP A 47 3.32 0.65 -8.52
C TRP A 47 1.88 0.34 -8.92
N GLU A 48 1.62 -0.93 -9.23
CA GLU A 48 0.30 -1.45 -9.56
C GLU A 48 -0.16 -2.42 -8.47
N ILE A 49 -1.27 -2.09 -7.78
CA ILE A 49 -1.84 -2.99 -6.77
C ILE A 49 -2.64 -4.08 -7.48
N THR A 50 -2.17 -5.33 -7.39
CA THR A 50 -2.79 -6.50 -8.03
C THR A 50 -3.40 -7.49 -7.03
N GLN A 51 -3.08 -7.34 -5.75
CA GLN A 51 -3.54 -8.22 -4.67
C GLN A 51 -3.90 -7.45 -3.40
N ILE A 52 -4.79 -8.04 -2.59
CA ILE A 52 -5.23 -7.51 -1.30
C ILE A 52 -5.18 -8.64 -0.25
N LEU A 53 -4.66 -8.34 0.94
CA LEU A 53 -4.63 -9.21 2.12
C LEU A 53 -5.23 -8.53 3.36
#